data_AF-A0A534MI48-F1
#
_entry.id   AF-A0A534MI48-F1
#
_cell.length_a   1.000
_cell.length_b   1.000
_cell.length_c   1.000
_cell.angle_alpha   90.00
_cell.angle_beta   90.00
_cell.angle_gamma   90.00
#
_symmetry.space_group_name_H-M   'P 1'
#
loop_
_entity.id
_entity.type
_entity.pdbx_description
1 polymer ?
#
loop_
_entity_poly.entity_id
_entity_poly.type
_entity_poly.pdbx_seq_one_letter_code
_entity_poly.pdbx_strand_id
1 'polypeptide(L)'
;MGEVDVFRRGGETATAPVQVFTRRASGLVRVMSPYSAFAYNILNIGVIFPWVYITPLALDPGASVWGGILICGAFASLLAVVYAGLASAMPRTGGDYVFQSRTLRPWFGFATVAMMILTFFLQWQALGGWLVSVLGVYPLLTGLGVMTGNHMLVDWGAWYLVGWGPTIVTMVSSTIAALVLIKSFRWFVQLQWIMWYGFLISYVLMVVLFLTTSNAAFIQRYNTASNFVAGGSGAYKAIFD
;
A
#
# COMPACT_ATOMS: atom_id res chain seq x y z
N MET A 1 1.95 56.46 20.03
CA MET A 1 3.08 55.69 19.46
C MET A 1 3.83 56.64 18.55
N GLY A 2 5.04 57.04 18.93
CA GLY A 2 5.78 58.14 18.31
C GLY A 2 6.39 57.76 16.96
N GLU A 3 6.45 58.75 16.06
CA GLU A 3 7.09 58.67 14.75
C GLU A 3 8.60 58.42 14.88
N VAL A 4 9.11 57.50 14.05
CA VAL A 4 10.53 57.21 13.94
C VAL A 4 11.10 58.04 12.81
N ASP A 5 11.92 59.03 13.17
CA ASP A 5 12.57 59.94 12.24
C ASP A 5 13.78 59.27 11.55
N VAL A 6 13.69 59.09 10.23
CA VAL A 6 14.59 58.22 9.44
C VAL A 6 15.92 58.90 9.08
N PHE A 7 16.12 60.17 9.45
CA PHE A 7 17.31 60.94 9.04
C PHE A 7 18.33 61.25 10.15
N ARG A 8 18.22 60.64 11.34
CA ARG A 8 19.22 60.82 12.40
C ARG A 8 20.51 60.06 12.07
N ARG A 9 21.46 60.73 11.42
CA ARG A 9 22.88 60.30 11.35
C ARG A 9 23.56 60.62 12.68
N GLY A 10 23.58 59.65 13.58
CA GLY A 10 24.36 59.67 14.82
C GLY A 10 24.92 58.28 15.09
N GLY A 11 26.23 58.18 15.29
CA GLY A 11 26.95 56.93 15.50
C GLY A 11 26.63 56.28 16.84
N GLU A 12 25.56 55.49 16.86
CA GLU A 12 25.33 54.49 17.90
C GLU A 12 25.44 53.12 17.23
N THR A 13 26.39 52.30 17.70
CA THR A 13 26.42 50.87 17.44
C THR A 13 25.17 50.23 18.04
N ALA A 14 24.08 50.25 17.27
CA ALA A 14 22.92 49.44 17.52
C ALA A 14 23.35 47.97 17.29
N THR A 15 23.76 47.29 18.35
CA THR A 15 23.71 45.83 18.43
C THR A 15 22.24 45.41 18.50
N ALA A 16 21.47 45.71 17.45
CA ALA A 16 20.23 45.00 17.19
C ALA A 16 20.66 43.55 16.91
N PRO A 17 20.23 42.57 17.71
CA PRO A 17 20.49 41.18 17.37
C PRO A 17 19.89 40.99 15.98
N VAL A 18 20.73 40.61 15.01
CA VAL A 18 20.26 40.19 13.70
C VAL A 18 19.30 39.04 13.98
N GLN A 19 18.00 39.33 14.02
CA GLN A 19 16.99 38.31 13.85
C GLN A 19 17.16 37.88 12.40
N VAL A 20 18.06 36.91 12.23
CA VAL A 20 18.07 36.03 11.08
C VAL A 20 16.64 35.56 11.00
N PHE A 21 15.89 36.05 10.01
CA PHE A 21 14.60 35.51 9.65
C PHE A 21 14.86 34.06 9.27
N THR A 22 14.93 33.20 10.29
CA THR A 22 14.82 31.77 10.12
C THR A 22 13.50 31.62 9.42
N ARG A 23 13.57 31.29 8.12
CA ARG A 23 12.41 31.00 7.30
C ARG A 23 11.51 30.15 8.16
N ARG A 24 10.31 30.66 8.53
CA ARG A 24 9.31 29.87 9.26
C ARG A 24 9.30 28.51 8.56
N ALA A 25 9.81 27.48 9.24
CA ALA A 25 9.70 26.12 8.72
C ALA A 25 8.20 25.95 8.50
N SER A 26 7.80 25.78 7.24
CA SER A 26 6.39 25.65 6.86
C SER A 26 5.75 24.71 7.86
N GLY A 27 4.67 25.14 8.53
CA GLY A 27 4.08 24.54 9.74
C GLY A 27 3.48 23.14 9.57
N LEU A 28 4.04 22.32 8.69
CA LEU A 28 3.79 20.90 8.60
C LEU A 28 4.52 20.20 9.74
N VAL A 29 3.87 20.17 10.91
CA VAL A 29 4.29 19.29 12.01
C VAL A 29 4.25 17.86 11.48
N ARG A 30 5.33 17.10 11.69
CA ARG A 30 5.41 15.69 11.29
C ARG A 30 4.26 14.91 11.95
N VAL A 31 3.25 14.56 11.15
CA VAL A 31 2.06 13.84 11.64
C VAL A 31 2.32 12.34 11.75
N MET A 32 3.20 11.80 10.89
CA MET A 32 3.51 10.37 10.82
C MET A 32 4.89 10.08 11.42
N SER A 33 4.92 9.24 12.46
CA SER A 33 6.16 8.74 13.07
C SER A 33 6.96 7.86 12.08
N PRO A 34 8.28 7.67 12.28
CA PRO A 34 9.06 6.75 11.44
C PRO A 34 8.47 5.33 11.41
N TYR A 35 8.00 4.83 12.55
CA TYR A 35 7.42 3.50 12.63
C TYR A 35 6.05 3.42 11.96
N SER A 36 5.22 4.47 12.06
CA SER A 36 3.98 4.55 11.29
C SER A 36 4.25 4.57 9.78
N ALA A 37 5.33 5.23 9.34
CA ALA A 37 5.75 5.19 7.94
C ALA A 37 6.24 3.79 7.53
N PHE A 38 6.97 3.08 8.39
CA PHE A 38 7.37 1.69 8.16
C PHE A 38 6.17 0.76 8.01
N ALA A 39 5.22 0.80 8.95
CA ALA A 39 3.99 0.01 8.89
C ALA A 39 3.17 0.32 7.63
N TYR A 40 3.11 1.60 7.23
CA TYR A 40 2.44 2.02 6.00
C TYR A 40 3.08 1.38 4.75
N ASN A 41 4.41 1.37 4.66
CA ASN A 41 5.12 0.77 3.53
C ASN A 41 4.81 -0.73 3.40
N ILE A 42 4.72 -1.47 4.51
CA ILE A 42 4.36 -2.88 4.48
C ILE A 42 2.90 -3.05 4.04
N LEU A 43 1.97 -2.28 4.61
CA LEU A 43 0.54 -2.38 4.26
C LEU A 43 0.27 -2.02 2.79
N ASN A 44 0.96 -1.03 2.24
CA ASN A 44 0.77 -0.58 0.86
C ASN A 44 1.17 -1.66 -0.16
N ILE A 45 2.23 -2.43 0.14
CA ILE A 45 2.71 -3.52 -0.73
C ILE A 45 1.97 -4.83 -0.42
N GLY A 46 1.48 -4.99 0.82
CA GLY A 46 0.82 -6.18 1.38
C GLY A 46 -0.25 -6.82 0.49
N VAL A 47 -1.07 -6.00 -0.16
CA VAL A 47 -2.22 -6.46 -0.96
C VAL A 47 -1.79 -7.22 -2.22
N ILE A 48 -0.59 -6.96 -2.75
CA ILE A 48 -0.10 -7.52 -4.02
C ILE A 48 0.66 -8.84 -3.79
N PHE A 49 1.04 -9.17 -2.56
CA PHE A 49 1.83 -10.37 -2.25
C PHE A 49 1.30 -11.68 -2.87
N PRO A 50 -0.02 -11.97 -2.85
CA PRO A 50 -0.53 -13.20 -3.46
C PRO A 50 -0.21 -13.32 -4.95
N TRP A 51 -0.15 -12.20 -5.68
CA TRP A 51 0.20 -12.20 -7.11
C TRP A 51 1.63 -12.68 -7.37
N VAL A 52 2.58 -12.42 -6.47
CA VAL A 52 3.96 -12.91 -6.60
C VAL A 52 4.00 -14.44 -6.66
N TYR A 53 3.04 -15.12 -6.02
CA TYR A 53 2.95 -16.58 -6.03
C TYR A 53 2.02 -17.12 -7.12
N ILE A 54 0.97 -16.37 -7.51
CA ILE A 54 0.02 -16.79 -8.55
C ILE A 54 0.57 -16.58 -9.96
N THR A 55 1.28 -15.48 -10.21
CA THR A 55 1.76 -15.12 -11.55
C THR A 55 2.78 -16.11 -12.11
N PRO A 56 3.79 -16.58 -11.35
CA PRO A 56 4.71 -17.61 -11.84
C PRO A 56 3.97 -18.92 -12.17
N LEU A 57 3.02 -19.33 -11.33
CA LEU A 57 2.20 -20.53 -11.60
C LEU A 57 1.44 -20.43 -12.92
N ALA A 58 1.01 -19.23 -13.32
CA ALA A 58 0.24 -19.01 -14.55
C ALA A 58 1.10 -18.79 -15.80
N LEU A 59 2.26 -18.14 -15.68
CA LEU A 59 3.06 -17.68 -16.83
C LEU A 59 4.37 -18.45 -17.01
N ASP A 60 5.00 -18.90 -15.93
CA ASP A 60 6.24 -19.67 -15.96
C ASP A 60 6.32 -20.62 -14.75
N PRO A 61 5.65 -21.78 -14.84
CA PRO A 61 5.57 -22.73 -13.71
C PRO A 61 6.94 -23.27 -13.26
N GLY A 62 7.97 -23.16 -14.10
CA GLY A 62 9.34 -23.59 -13.78
C GLY A 62 10.20 -22.52 -13.10
N ALA A 63 9.72 -21.28 -13.02
CA ALA A 63 10.48 -20.19 -12.43
C ALA A 63 10.65 -20.34 -10.92
N SER A 64 11.87 -20.11 -10.42
CA SER A 64 12.12 -20.02 -8.99
C SER A 64 11.59 -18.70 -8.43
N VAL A 65 10.44 -18.76 -7.75
CA VAL A 65 9.86 -17.62 -7.04
C VAL A 65 10.85 -17.05 -6.01
N TRP A 66 11.56 -17.93 -5.30
CA TRP A 66 12.58 -17.53 -4.33
C TRP A 66 13.76 -16.79 -4.96
N GLY A 67 14.26 -17.30 -6.10
CA GLY A 67 15.31 -16.62 -6.85
C GLY A 67 14.87 -15.22 -7.31
N GLY A 68 13.64 -15.11 -7.82
CA GLY A 68 13.03 -13.83 -8.20
C GLY A 68 12.95 -12.85 -7.04
N ILE A 69 12.45 -13.29 -5.87
CA ILE A 69 12.34 -12.46 -4.67
C ILE A 69 13.72 -11.94 -4.23
N LEU A 70 14.74 -12.80 -4.21
CA LEU A 70 16.09 -12.41 -3.78
C LEU A 70 16.72 -11.40 -4.73
N ILE A 71 16.64 -11.64 -6.03
CA ILE A 71 17.19 -10.74 -7.06
C ILE A 71 16.46 -9.39 -7.03
N CYS A 72 15.13 -9.40 -7.11
CA CYS A 72 14.33 -8.18 -7.07
C CYS A 72 14.50 -7.43 -5.75
N GLY A 73 14.58 -8.14 -4.61
CA GLY A 73 14.82 -7.56 -3.30
C GLY A 73 16.18 -6.86 -3.21
N ALA A 74 17.23 -7.44 -3.79
CA ALA A 74 18.54 -6.82 -3.85
C ALA A 74 18.52 -5.51 -4.66
N PHE A 75 17.96 -5.52 -5.87
CA PHE A 75 17.84 -4.31 -6.69
C PHE A 75 16.93 -3.25 -6.07
N ALA A 76 15.81 -3.65 -5.45
CA ALA A 76 14.92 -2.73 -4.74
C ALA A 76 15.61 -2.10 -3.53
N SER A 77 16.48 -2.84 -2.84
CA SER A 77 17.27 -2.32 -1.72
C SER A 77 18.26 -1.23 -2.18
N LEU A 78 18.91 -1.42 -3.32
CA LEU A 78 19.78 -0.39 -3.91
C LEU A 78 18.98 0.88 -4.23
N LEU A 79 17.80 0.73 -4.81
CA LEU A 79 16.89 1.85 -5.07
C LEU A 79 16.51 2.58 -3.77
N ALA A 80 16.16 1.83 -2.71
CA ALA A 80 15.78 2.39 -1.42
C ALA A 80 16.93 3.20 -0.78
N VAL A 81 18.18 2.76 -0.91
CA VAL A 81 19.36 3.49 -0.42
C VAL A 81 19.52 4.82 -1.17
N VAL A 82 19.38 4.83 -2.50
CA VAL A 82 19.46 6.05 -3.30
C VAL A 82 18.34 7.03 -2.90
N TYR A 83 17.12 6.52 -2.72
CA TYR A 83 15.98 7.33 -2.30
C TYR A 83 16.14 7.90 -0.88
N ALA A 84 16.68 7.12 0.05
CA ALA A 84 17.01 7.60 1.39
C ALA A 84 18.09 8.71 1.34
N GLY A 85 19.10 8.54 0.49
CA GLY A 85 20.13 9.54 0.21
C GLY A 85 19.52 10.86 -0.30
N LEU A 86 18.69 10.79 -1.34
CA LEU A 86 17.99 11.95 -1.92
C LEU A 86 17.07 12.65 -0.91
N ALA A 87 16.32 11.89 -0.11
CA ALA A 87 15.43 12.43 0.92
C ALA A 87 16.21 13.14 2.03
N SER A 88 17.40 12.64 2.38
CA SER A 88 18.27 13.26 3.38
C SER A 88 18.95 14.54 2.87
N ALA A 89 19.38 14.54 1.61
CA ALA A 89 20.00 15.70 0.96
C ALA A 89 18.99 16.83 0.66
N MET A 90 17.74 16.48 0.38
CA MET A 90 16.68 17.41 0.02
C MET A 90 15.43 17.25 0.91
N PRO A 91 15.47 17.67 2.19
CA PRO A 91 14.37 17.50 3.16
C PRO A 91 13.24 18.51 2.90
N ARG A 92 12.62 18.42 1.73
CA ARG A 92 11.54 19.31 1.28
C ARG A 92 10.29 18.49 0.98
N THR A 93 9.14 19.08 1.21
CA THR A 93 7.85 18.50 0.79
C THR A 93 7.76 18.50 -0.74
N GLY A 94 7.31 17.38 -1.32
CA GLY A 94 7.14 17.22 -2.77
C GLY A 94 7.78 15.97 -3.36
N GLY A 95 8.55 15.20 -2.58
CA GLY A 95 9.02 13.86 -2.96
C GLY A 95 9.70 13.81 -4.33
N ASP A 96 9.27 12.87 -5.18
CA ASP A 96 9.82 12.63 -6.51
C ASP A 96 9.92 13.88 -7.38
N TYR A 97 8.93 14.78 -7.30
CA TYR A 97 8.95 16.00 -8.09
C TYR A 97 10.14 16.88 -7.70
N VAL A 98 10.44 17.01 -6.40
CA VAL A 98 11.58 17.79 -5.93
C VAL A 98 12.88 17.10 -6.33
N PHE A 99 12.98 15.79 -6.17
CA PHE A 99 14.20 15.04 -6.50
C PHE A 99 14.54 15.18 -7.99
N GLN A 100 13.56 15.03 -8.88
CA GLN A 100 13.77 15.09 -10.32
C GLN A 100 13.96 16.52 -10.83
N SER A 101 13.14 17.48 -10.38
CA SER A 101 13.23 18.86 -10.84
C SER A 101 14.53 19.56 -10.43
N ARG A 102 15.13 19.16 -9.30
CA ARG A 102 16.38 19.74 -8.76
C ARG A 102 17.63 19.04 -9.26
N THR A 103 17.55 17.77 -9.62
CA THR A 103 18.70 17.00 -10.12
C THR A 103 18.84 17.09 -11.64
N LEU A 104 17.71 17.05 -12.36
CA LEU A 104 17.68 17.05 -13.83
C LEU A 104 17.33 18.44 -14.36
N ARG A 105 16.03 18.70 -14.57
CA ARG A 105 15.46 19.98 -15.00
C ARG A 105 13.99 20.08 -14.57
N PRO A 106 13.45 21.28 -14.31
CA PRO A 106 12.06 21.45 -13.87
C PRO A 106 11.00 20.84 -14.80
N TRP A 107 11.12 21.04 -16.12
CA TRP A 107 10.17 20.50 -17.10
C TRP A 107 10.12 18.98 -17.13
N PHE A 108 11.29 18.33 -16.98
CA PHE A 108 11.37 16.87 -16.95
C PHE A 108 10.70 16.32 -15.69
N GLY A 109 11.02 16.89 -14.52
CA GLY A 109 10.38 16.50 -13.26
C GLY A 109 8.85 16.68 -13.28
N PHE A 110 8.35 17.74 -13.92
CA PHE A 110 6.91 17.94 -14.10
C PHE A 110 6.30 16.85 -14.98
N ALA A 111 6.85 16.61 -16.18
CA ALA A 111 6.30 15.64 -17.12
C ALA A 111 6.26 14.23 -16.52
N THR A 112 7.34 13.79 -15.88
CA THR A 112 7.44 12.44 -15.29
C THR A 112 6.47 12.27 -14.13
N VAL A 113 6.39 13.22 -13.20
CA VAL A 113 5.49 13.11 -12.05
C VAL A 113 4.02 13.28 -12.45
N ALA A 114 3.72 14.14 -13.43
CA ALA A 114 2.36 14.28 -13.97
C ALA A 114 1.90 12.97 -14.62
N MET A 115 2.74 12.32 -15.42
CA MET A 115 2.44 11.01 -16.00
C MET A 115 2.29 9.93 -14.93
N MET A 116 3.13 9.93 -13.90
CA MET A 116 2.97 9.04 -12.76
C MET A 116 1.63 9.24 -12.04
N ILE A 117 1.21 10.48 -11.79
CA ILE A 117 -0.08 10.73 -11.13
C ILE A 117 -1.25 10.30 -12.04
N LEU A 118 -1.24 10.69 -13.32
CA LEU A 118 -2.35 10.40 -14.22
C LEU A 118 -2.47 8.91 -14.54
N THR A 119 -1.37 8.23 -14.83
CA THR A 119 -1.39 6.82 -15.21
C THR A 119 -1.36 5.93 -13.98
N PHE A 120 -0.40 6.13 -13.07
CA PHE A 120 -0.20 5.23 -11.94
C PHE A 120 -1.23 5.47 -10.84
N PHE A 121 -1.53 6.69 -10.40
CA PHE A 121 -2.46 6.85 -9.28
C PHE A 121 -3.91 6.49 -9.64
N LEU A 122 -4.37 6.81 -10.86
CA LEU A 122 -5.71 6.43 -11.30
C LEU A 122 -5.85 4.91 -11.44
N GLN A 123 -4.85 4.23 -12.05
CA GLN A 123 -4.90 2.78 -12.17
C GLN A 123 -4.76 2.09 -10.81
N TRP A 124 -3.87 2.55 -9.92
CA TRP A 124 -3.64 1.91 -8.61
C TRP A 124 -4.85 2.07 -7.69
N GLN A 125 -5.60 3.19 -7.80
CA GLN A 125 -6.84 3.34 -7.07
C GLN A 125 -7.88 2.31 -7.52
N ALA A 126 -8.06 2.15 -8.83
CA ALA A 126 -8.99 1.16 -9.37
C ALA A 126 -8.55 -0.28 -9.03
N LEU A 127 -7.26 -0.57 -9.18
CA LEU A 127 -6.67 -1.86 -8.89
C LEU A 127 -6.78 -2.21 -7.40
N GLY A 128 -6.54 -1.25 -6.50
CA GLY A 128 -6.64 -1.47 -5.06
C GLY A 128 -8.04 -1.92 -4.65
N GLY A 129 -9.08 -1.27 -5.17
CA GLY A 129 -10.47 -1.68 -4.93
C GLY A 129 -10.80 -3.06 -5.50
N TRP A 130 -10.32 -3.35 -6.71
CA TRP A 130 -10.47 -4.66 -7.34
C TRP A 130 -9.79 -5.77 -6.51
N LEU A 131 -8.56 -5.52 -6.03
CA LEU A 131 -7.81 -6.46 -5.19
C LEU A 131 -8.53 -6.73 -3.87
N VAL A 132 -9.13 -5.71 -3.23
CA VAL A 132 -9.96 -5.90 -2.04
C VAL A 132 -11.16 -6.81 -2.33
N SER A 133 -11.78 -6.67 -3.50
CA SER A 133 -12.91 -7.53 -3.90
C SER A 133 -12.46 -8.97 -4.13
N VAL A 134 -11.42 -9.16 -4.94
CA VAL A 134 -10.99 -10.48 -5.43
C VAL A 134 -10.15 -11.25 -4.42
N LEU A 135 -9.30 -10.58 -3.65
CA LEU A 135 -8.40 -11.22 -2.68
C LEU A 135 -8.89 -11.08 -1.23
N GLY A 136 -9.87 -10.22 -0.98
CA GLY A 136 -10.46 -10.01 0.34
C GLY A 136 -11.87 -10.57 0.45
N VAL A 137 -12.84 -9.90 -0.19
CA VAL A 137 -14.28 -10.18 -0.01
C VAL A 137 -14.69 -11.53 -0.59
N TYR A 138 -14.25 -11.84 -1.82
CA TYR A 138 -14.53 -13.11 -2.48
C TYR A 138 -14.09 -14.32 -1.63
N PRO A 139 -12.80 -14.50 -1.26
CA PRO A 139 -12.36 -15.67 -0.53
C PRO A 139 -12.93 -15.72 0.89
N LEU A 140 -13.21 -14.58 1.53
CA LEU A 140 -13.88 -14.52 2.82
C LEU A 140 -15.29 -15.13 2.74
N LEU A 141 -16.11 -14.68 1.79
CA LEU A 141 -17.50 -15.14 1.65
C LEU A 141 -17.56 -16.60 1.19
N THR A 142 -16.73 -16.98 0.23
CA THR A 142 -16.64 -18.38 -0.22
C THR A 142 -16.15 -19.29 0.90
N GLY A 143 -15.14 -18.87 1.68
CA GLY A 143 -14.65 -19.62 2.83
C GLY A 143 -15.71 -19.81 3.91
N LEU A 144 -16.45 -18.75 4.25
CA LEU A 144 -17.59 -18.83 5.19
C LEU A 144 -18.71 -19.74 4.65
N GLY A 145 -19.00 -19.69 3.36
CA GLY A 145 -19.97 -20.56 2.70
C GLY A 145 -19.59 -22.04 2.81
N VAL A 146 -18.31 -22.38 2.56
CA VAL A 146 -17.78 -23.74 2.73
C VAL A 146 -17.85 -24.20 4.19
N MET A 147 -17.52 -23.34 5.15
CA MET A 147 -17.54 -23.71 6.58
C MET A 147 -18.96 -23.89 7.13
N THR A 148 -19.93 -23.12 6.63
CA THR A 148 -21.33 -23.15 7.07
C THR A 148 -22.22 -24.05 6.23
N GLY A 149 -21.72 -24.57 5.10
CA GLY A 149 -22.50 -25.35 4.15
C GLY A 149 -23.56 -24.53 3.39
N ASN A 150 -23.43 -23.20 3.34
CA ASN A 150 -24.42 -22.32 2.72
C ASN A 150 -23.97 -21.85 1.33
N HIS A 151 -24.62 -22.35 0.28
CA HIS A 151 -24.35 -22.00 -1.10
C HIS A 151 -24.62 -20.52 -1.43
N MET A 152 -25.55 -19.86 -0.73
CA MET A 152 -25.82 -18.44 -0.93
C MET A 152 -24.60 -17.56 -0.66
N LEU A 153 -23.79 -17.91 0.34
CA LEU A 153 -22.54 -17.21 0.65
C LEU A 153 -21.49 -17.43 -0.43
N VAL A 154 -21.46 -18.61 -1.04
CA VAL A 154 -20.56 -18.93 -2.16
C VAL A 154 -20.96 -18.14 -3.41
N ASP A 155 -22.25 -18.07 -3.72
CA ASP A 155 -22.79 -17.31 -4.86
C ASP A 155 -22.52 -15.81 -4.72
N TRP A 156 -22.69 -15.28 -3.50
CA TRP A 156 -22.31 -13.90 -3.20
C TRP A 156 -20.82 -13.67 -3.38
N GLY A 157 -19.98 -14.59 -2.89
CA GLY A 157 -18.55 -14.56 -3.16
C GLY A 157 -18.25 -14.47 -4.65
N ALA A 158 -18.85 -15.37 -5.46
CA ALA A 158 -18.65 -15.39 -6.90
C ALA A 158 -19.06 -14.07 -7.58
N TRP A 159 -20.11 -13.41 -7.10
CA TRP A 159 -20.49 -12.09 -7.60
C TRP A 159 -19.43 -11.00 -7.31
N TYR A 160 -18.69 -11.08 -6.21
CA TYR A 160 -17.57 -10.18 -5.91
C TYR A 160 -16.30 -10.48 -6.71
N LEU A 161 -16.24 -11.60 -7.43
CA LEU A 161 -15.12 -11.94 -8.32
C LEU A 161 -15.29 -11.34 -9.72
N VAL A 162 -16.52 -11.24 -10.23
CA VAL A 162 -16.82 -10.89 -11.64
C VAL A 162 -17.88 -9.80 -11.79
N GLY A 163 -18.06 -9.29 -13.01
CA GLY A 163 -19.12 -8.35 -13.35
C GLY A 163 -19.01 -7.02 -12.60
N TRP A 164 -20.10 -6.57 -11.98
CA TRP A 164 -20.18 -5.30 -11.27
C TRP A 164 -19.65 -5.34 -9.83
N GLY A 165 -19.44 -6.53 -9.24
CA GLY A 165 -19.01 -6.68 -7.85
C GLY A 165 -17.71 -5.95 -7.53
N PRO A 166 -16.60 -6.22 -8.24
CA PRO A 166 -15.34 -5.51 -8.03
C PRO A 166 -15.44 -4.00 -8.24
N THR A 167 -16.23 -3.56 -9.21
CA THR A 167 -16.46 -2.12 -9.49
C THR A 167 -17.14 -1.43 -8.32
N ILE A 168 -18.19 -2.04 -7.75
CA ILE A 168 -18.91 -1.49 -6.60
C ILE A 168 -18.00 -1.45 -5.35
N VAL A 169 -17.24 -2.51 -5.08
CA VAL A 169 -16.26 -2.52 -3.98
C VAL A 169 -15.22 -1.42 -4.16
N THR A 170 -14.76 -1.20 -5.39
CA THR A 170 -13.83 -0.12 -5.71
C THR A 170 -14.44 1.25 -5.46
N MET A 171 -15.69 1.50 -5.88
CA MET A 171 -16.37 2.77 -5.64
C MET A 171 -16.56 3.04 -4.14
N VAL A 172 -17.00 2.03 -3.39
CA VAL A 172 -17.23 2.13 -1.94
C VAL A 172 -15.92 2.37 -1.20
N SER A 173 -14.89 1.56 -1.43
CA SER A 173 -13.59 1.70 -0.79
C SER A 173 -12.91 3.03 -1.11
N SER A 174 -12.98 3.49 -2.37
CA SER A 174 -12.46 4.80 -2.79
C SER A 174 -13.20 5.94 -2.11
N THR A 175 -14.52 5.84 -1.97
CA THR A 175 -15.33 6.85 -1.27
C THR A 175 -14.97 6.91 0.21
N ILE A 176 -14.81 5.77 0.88
CA ILE A 176 -14.38 5.71 2.28
C ILE A 176 -12.99 6.33 2.43
N ALA A 177 -12.04 5.99 1.56
CA ALA A 177 -10.69 6.55 1.57
C ALA A 177 -10.70 8.07 1.38
N ALA A 178 -11.51 8.58 0.44
CA ALA A 178 -11.69 10.01 0.22
C ALA A 178 -12.26 10.70 1.46
N LEU A 179 -13.32 10.16 2.08
CA LEU A 179 -13.94 10.73 3.28
C LEU A 179 -12.96 10.79 4.47
N VAL A 180 -12.14 9.74 4.66
CA VAL A 180 -11.11 9.72 5.71
C VAL A 180 -10.06 10.82 5.48
N LEU A 181 -9.60 10.96 4.24
CA LEU A 181 -8.56 11.94 3.88
C LEU A 181 -9.07 13.39 3.92
N ILE A 182 -10.34 13.63 3.54
CA ILE A 182 -11.00 14.93 3.67
C ILE A 182 -11.05 15.36 5.14
N LYS A 183 -11.34 14.44 6.06
CA LYS A 183 -11.46 14.74 7.49
C LYS A 183 -10.14 15.13 8.13
N SER A 184 -9.11 14.27 8.01
CA SER A 184 -7.74 14.60 8.43
C SER A 184 -6.78 13.46 8.12
N PHE A 185 -5.55 13.80 7.75
CA PHE A 185 -4.45 12.84 7.69
C PHE A 185 -4.19 12.12 9.03
N ARG A 186 -4.50 12.75 10.17
CA ARG A 186 -4.39 12.09 11.49
C ARG A 186 -5.32 10.89 11.64
N TRP A 187 -6.54 10.98 11.11
CA TRP A 187 -7.51 9.88 11.14
C TRP A 187 -7.04 8.69 10.32
N PHE A 188 -6.43 8.96 9.17
CA PHE A 188 -5.79 7.91 8.37
C PHE A 188 -4.72 7.16 9.17
N VAL A 189 -3.81 7.86 9.86
CA VAL A 189 -2.76 7.21 10.66
C VAL A 189 -3.35 6.36 11.79
N GLN A 190 -4.45 6.79 12.42
CA GLN A 190 -5.14 6.00 13.45
C GLN A 190 -5.79 4.72 12.87
N LEU A 191 -6.48 4.82 11.74
CA LEU A 191 -7.06 3.67 11.06
C LEU A 191 -5.99 2.68 10.58
N GLN A 192 -4.86 3.19 10.11
CA GLN A 192 -3.72 2.38 9.70
C GLN A 192 -3.25 1.44 10.82
N TRP A 193 -3.29 1.87 12.08
CA TRP A 193 -2.89 1.01 13.20
C TRP A 193 -3.82 -0.20 13.38
N ILE A 194 -5.11 -0.03 13.16
CA ILE A 194 -6.07 -1.14 13.18
C ILE A 194 -5.72 -2.13 12.07
N MET A 195 -5.46 -1.62 10.86
CA MET A 195 -5.05 -2.44 9.72
C MET A 195 -3.72 -3.15 9.98
N TRP A 196 -2.76 -2.48 10.61
CA TRP A 196 -1.44 -3.02 10.93
C TRP A 196 -1.52 -4.21 11.88
N TYR A 197 -2.23 -4.07 13.01
CA TYR A 197 -2.39 -5.17 13.95
C TYR A 197 -3.28 -6.29 13.39
N GLY A 198 -4.32 -5.96 12.63
CA GLY A 198 -5.12 -6.96 11.91
C GLY A 198 -4.28 -7.77 10.93
N PHE A 199 -3.39 -7.12 10.18
CA PHE A 199 -2.44 -7.80 9.29
C PHE A 199 -1.50 -8.73 10.07
N LEU A 200 -0.89 -8.27 11.17
CA LEU A 200 0.01 -9.09 11.98
C LEU A 200 -0.69 -10.32 12.55
N ILE A 201 -1.92 -10.17 13.05
CA ILE A 201 -2.72 -11.29 13.56
C ILE A 201 -3.00 -12.30 12.44
N SER A 202 -3.48 -11.83 11.28
CA SER A 202 -3.76 -12.70 10.12
C SER A 202 -2.50 -13.43 9.65
N TYR A 203 -1.35 -12.75 9.63
CA TYR A 203 -0.08 -13.34 9.25
C TYR A 203 0.38 -14.42 10.23
N VAL A 204 0.31 -14.15 11.55
CA VAL A 204 0.66 -15.14 12.58
C VAL A 204 -0.26 -16.35 12.50
N LEU A 205 -1.57 -16.14 12.34
CA LEU A 205 -2.53 -17.23 12.16
C LEU A 205 -2.21 -18.08 10.93
N MET A 206 -1.87 -17.45 9.80
CA MET A 206 -1.45 -18.16 8.59
C MET A 206 -0.21 -19.02 8.83
N VAL A 207 0.82 -18.49 9.49
CA VAL A 207 2.04 -19.24 9.82
C VAL A 207 1.72 -20.44 10.73
N VAL A 208 0.91 -20.23 11.77
CA VAL A 208 0.49 -21.32 12.67
C VAL A 208 -0.27 -22.40 11.92
N LEU A 209 -1.20 -22.03 11.02
CA LEU A 209 -1.95 -22.99 10.21
C LEU A 209 -1.03 -23.80 9.30
N PHE A 210 -0.04 -23.19 8.66
CA PHE A 210 0.93 -23.89 7.82
C PHE A 210 1.83 -24.84 8.61
N LEU A 211 2.21 -24.49 9.84
CA LEU A 211 3.05 -25.34 10.69
C LEU A 211 2.29 -26.49 11.34
N THR A 212 0.97 -26.33 11.57
CA THR A 212 0.15 -27.33 12.27
C THR A 212 -0.64 -28.25 11.34
N THR A 213 -0.88 -27.84 10.09
CA THR A 213 -1.67 -28.62 9.13
C THR A 213 -0.77 -29.51 8.28
N SER A 214 -0.93 -30.83 8.38
CA SER A 214 -0.20 -31.77 7.52
C SER A 214 -0.67 -31.68 6.06
N ASN A 215 0.22 -32.02 5.12
CA ASN A 215 -0.09 -32.00 3.68
C ASN A 215 -1.31 -32.89 3.35
N ALA A 216 -1.43 -34.06 3.97
CA ALA A 216 -2.59 -34.94 3.78
C ALA A 216 -3.90 -34.30 4.24
N ALA A 217 -3.91 -33.64 5.41
CA ALA A 217 -5.08 -32.92 5.91
C ALA A 217 -5.45 -31.73 5.01
N PHE A 218 -4.45 -31.04 4.45
CA PHE A 218 -4.68 -29.97 3.48
C PHE A 218 -5.35 -30.50 2.21
N ILE A 219 -4.81 -31.57 1.60
CA ILE A 219 -5.38 -32.16 0.37
C ILE A 219 -6.82 -32.59 0.59
N GLN A 220 -7.11 -33.23 1.74
CA GLN A 220 -8.47 -33.65 2.07
C GLN A 220 -9.42 -32.45 2.17
N ARG A 221 -9.06 -31.44 2.97
CA ARG A 221 -9.89 -30.24 3.18
C ARG A 221 -10.07 -29.44 1.90
N TYR A 222 -9.02 -29.33 1.08
CA TYR A 222 -9.07 -28.68 -0.21
C TYR A 222 -10.03 -29.40 -1.15
N ASN A 223 -9.91 -30.72 -1.31
CA ASN A 223 -10.81 -31.49 -2.16
C ASN A 223 -12.27 -31.40 -1.68
N THR A 224 -12.53 -31.46 -0.37
CA THR A 224 -13.88 -31.26 0.17
C THR A 224 -14.44 -29.87 -0.17
N ALA A 225 -13.64 -28.82 0.00
CA ALA A 225 -14.04 -27.46 -0.33
C ALA A 225 -14.28 -27.27 -1.84
N SER A 226 -13.40 -27.79 -2.69
CA SER A 226 -13.54 -27.75 -4.14
C SER A 226 -14.77 -28.49 -4.64
N ASN A 227 -15.08 -29.65 -4.05
CA ASN A 227 -16.30 -30.40 -4.36
C ASN A 227 -17.55 -29.57 -4.03
N PHE A 228 -17.54 -28.87 -2.89
CA PHE A 228 -18.67 -28.04 -2.46
C PHE A 228 -18.89 -26.82 -3.36
N VAL A 229 -17.81 -26.18 -3.83
CA VAL A 229 -17.88 -24.95 -4.63
C VAL A 229 -18.08 -25.22 -6.13
N ALA A 230 -17.39 -26.21 -6.69
CA ALA A 230 -17.34 -26.45 -8.14
C ALA A 230 -17.94 -27.80 -8.58
N GLY A 231 -18.36 -28.66 -7.64
CA GLY A 231 -18.96 -29.96 -7.94
C GLY A 231 -18.03 -31.02 -8.53
N GLY A 232 -16.73 -30.72 -8.72
CA GLY A 232 -15.76 -31.61 -9.34
C GLY A 232 -14.83 -32.31 -8.32
N SER A 233 -14.66 -33.63 -8.45
CA SER A 233 -13.75 -34.42 -7.61
C SER A 233 -12.29 -34.32 -8.07
N GLY A 234 -11.36 -34.15 -7.13
CA GLY A 234 -9.91 -34.25 -7.41
C GLY A 234 -9.23 -32.97 -7.87
N ALA A 235 -9.77 -31.79 -7.50
CA ALA A 235 -9.23 -30.49 -7.90
C ALA A 235 -7.74 -30.29 -7.57
N TYR A 236 -7.23 -30.87 -6.48
CA TYR A 236 -5.80 -30.78 -6.14
C TYR A 236 -4.92 -31.41 -7.23
N LYS A 237 -5.27 -32.62 -7.69
CA LYS A 237 -4.52 -33.31 -8.75
C LYS A 237 -4.63 -32.59 -10.09
N ALA A 238 -5.78 -31.98 -10.39
CA ALA A 238 -5.97 -31.27 -11.66
C ALA A 238 -5.14 -29.97 -11.79
N ILE A 239 -4.65 -29.40 -10.69
CA ILE A 239 -3.88 -28.15 -10.67
C ILE A 239 -2.39 -28.39 -10.44
N PHE A 240 -2.04 -29.43 -9.68
CA PHE A 240 -0.67 -29.65 -9.19
C PHE A 240 0.04 -30.91 -9.73
N ASP A 241 -0.64 -31.77 -10.51
CA ASP A 241 -0.03 -32.86 -11.31
C ASP A 241 -0.01 -32.49 -12.80
#